data_AF-A0A7X9GR77-F1
#
_entry.id   AF-A0A7X9GR77-F1
#
_cell.length_a   1.000
_cell.length_b   1.000
_cell.length_c   1.000
_cell.angle_alpha   90.00
_cell.angle_beta   90.00
_cell.angle_gamma   90.00
#
_symmetry.space_group_name_H-M   'P 1'
#
loop_
_entity.id
_entity.type
_entity.pdbx_description
1 polymer ?
#
loop_
_entity_poly.entity_id
_entity_poly.type
_entity_poly.pdbx_seq_one_letter_code
_entity_poly.pdbx_strand_id
1 'polypeptide(L)'
;MKKNLNTSYSLLTTFLLIFLISGCKGGGEDQSQDFLKSIKGLEQTLADSISQDKKAIKVVGYHTYKAQTEEETAKIKELAQITENTATRQYHFAGDGSFYRVYFPIADAIIKYEQRNLSTDEKGVLISTSSIADLTVLELAGRRLRLTEEEKKEKKERPIQFLRTTVPVEKKTGSSLHEDNKICVFNLGERKLGDPIAWQ
;
A
#
# COMPACT_ATOMS: atom_id res chain seq x y z
N MET A 1 -29.81 19.89 -18.03
CA MET A 1 -29.87 18.48 -17.58
C MET A 1 -29.03 17.63 -18.52
N LYS A 2 -27.86 17.14 -18.07
CA LYS A 2 -27.14 16.02 -18.72
C LYS A 2 -26.67 15.09 -17.61
N LYS A 3 -27.08 13.81 -17.74
CA LYS A 3 -27.03 12.77 -16.71
C LYS A 3 -25.63 12.15 -16.61
N ASN A 4 -25.20 11.95 -15.37
CA ASN A 4 -24.19 11.04 -14.81
C ASN A 4 -23.53 10.04 -15.78
N LEU A 5 -22.25 10.26 -16.08
CA LEU A 5 -21.27 9.20 -16.36
C LEU A 5 -20.42 9.05 -15.09
N ASN A 6 -20.80 8.18 -14.14
CA ASN A 6 -19.90 7.79 -13.04
C ASN A 6 -20.17 6.39 -12.48
N THR A 7 -21.05 5.61 -13.10
CA THR A 7 -21.43 4.29 -12.60
C THR A 7 -20.57 3.15 -13.16
N SER A 8 -19.74 3.42 -14.18
CA SER A 8 -18.98 2.39 -14.90
C SER A 8 -17.63 2.04 -14.25
N TYR A 9 -17.03 2.97 -13.51
CA TYR A 9 -15.72 2.77 -12.88
C TYR A 9 -15.78 2.03 -11.55
N SER A 10 -16.93 2.08 -10.86
CA SER A 10 -17.14 1.36 -9.60
C SER A 10 -17.29 -0.16 -9.78
N LEU A 11 -17.77 -0.62 -10.94
CA LEU A 11 -17.93 -2.06 -11.22
C LEU A 11 -16.59 -2.74 -11.55
N LEU A 12 -15.65 -2.01 -12.16
CA LEU A 12 -14.36 -2.58 -12.56
C LEU A 12 -13.46 -2.88 -11.36
N THR A 13 -13.53 -2.06 -10.31
CA THR A 13 -12.80 -2.29 -9.05
C THR A 13 -13.39 -3.45 -8.26
N THR A 14 -14.72 -3.67 -8.31
CA THR A 14 -15.35 -4.87 -7.73
C THR A 14 -14.96 -6.13 -8.51
N PHE A 15 -14.82 -6.05 -9.84
CA PHE A 15 -14.48 -7.20 -10.69
C PHE A 15 -13.04 -7.71 -10.46
N LEU A 16 -12.11 -6.83 -10.10
CA LEU A 16 -10.73 -7.24 -9.77
C LEU A 16 -10.63 -8.00 -8.44
N LEU A 17 -11.56 -7.76 -7.51
CA LEU A 17 -11.68 -8.50 -6.25
C LEU A 17 -12.25 -9.91 -6.46
N ILE A 18 -13.13 -10.11 -7.44
CA ILE A 18 -13.75 -11.41 -7.75
C ILE A 18 -12.72 -12.40 -8.31
N PHE A 19 -11.72 -11.94 -9.07
CA PHE A 19 -10.70 -12.83 -9.65
C PHE A 19 -9.76 -13.48 -8.63
N LEU A 20 -9.68 -12.97 -7.40
CA LEU A 20 -8.93 -13.65 -6.32
C LEU A 20 -9.73 -14.78 -5.65
N ILE A 21 -11.04 -14.89 -5.90
CA ILE A 21 -11.94 -15.84 -5.23
C ILE A 21 -12.26 -17.06 -6.12
N SER A 22 -12.06 -16.97 -7.44
CA SER A 22 -12.39 -18.04 -8.39
C SER A 22 -11.50 -19.30 -8.32
N GLY A 23 -10.64 -19.43 -7.30
CA GLY A 23 -9.96 -20.69 -6.97
C GLY A 23 -10.72 -21.59 -5.97
N CYS A 24 -11.76 -21.08 -5.29
CA CYS A 24 -12.44 -21.82 -4.23
C CYS A 24 -13.92 -22.07 -4.56
N LYS A 25 -14.24 -23.34 -4.72
CA LYS A 25 -15.59 -23.88 -4.89
C LYS A 25 -16.37 -23.67 -3.59
N GLY A 26 -17.33 -22.72 -3.57
CA GLY A 26 -18.51 -22.81 -2.68
C GLY A 26 -18.65 -21.86 -1.47
N GLY A 27 -18.08 -20.65 -1.46
CA GLY A 27 -18.30 -19.67 -0.37
C GLY A 27 -18.33 -18.22 -0.86
N GLY A 28 -19.43 -17.79 -1.49
CA GLY A 28 -19.41 -16.65 -2.42
C GLY A 28 -19.35 -15.23 -1.83
N GLU A 29 -20.02 -14.94 -0.72
CA GLU A 29 -20.21 -13.55 -0.27
C GLU A 29 -19.77 -13.29 1.17
N ASP A 30 -20.16 -14.13 2.12
CA ASP A 30 -19.81 -13.95 3.54
C ASP A 30 -18.29 -13.97 3.78
N GLN A 31 -17.59 -14.93 3.15
CA GLN A 31 -16.14 -15.04 3.23
C GLN A 31 -15.43 -13.82 2.63
N SER A 32 -16.01 -13.23 1.59
CA SER A 32 -15.49 -12.02 0.94
C SER A 32 -15.66 -10.80 1.84
N GLN A 33 -16.80 -10.68 2.52
CA GLN A 33 -17.05 -9.59 3.47
C GLN A 33 -16.16 -9.70 4.71
N ASP A 34 -15.99 -10.91 5.25
CA ASP A 34 -15.12 -11.17 6.39
C ASP A 34 -13.65 -10.88 6.06
N PHE A 35 -13.20 -11.27 4.86
CA PHE A 35 -11.88 -10.91 4.35
C PHE A 35 -11.71 -9.38 4.27
N LEU A 36 -12.66 -8.68 3.64
CA LEU A 36 -12.58 -7.22 3.51
C LEU A 36 -12.56 -6.53 4.87
N LYS A 37 -13.34 -7.01 5.83
CA LYS A 37 -13.36 -6.49 7.20
C LYS A 37 -12.01 -6.69 7.90
N SER A 38 -11.41 -7.87 7.75
CA SER A 38 -10.07 -8.17 8.25
C SER A 38 -9.03 -7.22 7.66
N ILE A 39 -9.01 -7.05 6.34
CA ILE A 39 -8.08 -6.16 5.66
C ILE A 39 -8.26 -4.70 6.11
N LYS A 40 -9.50 -4.21 6.18
CA LYS A 40 -9.79 -2.85 6.68
C LYS A 40 -9.24 -2.67 8.11
N GLY A 41 -9.42 -3.67 8.99
CA GLY A 41 -8.89 -3.61 10.35
C GLY A 41 -7.36 -3.48 10.41
N LEU A 42 -6.64 -4.24 9.58
CA LEU A 42 -5.19 -4.19 9.49
C LEU A 42 -4.70 -2.83 8.95
N GLU A 43 -5.28 -2.37 7.85
CA GLU A 43 -4.95 -1.09 7.23
C GLU A 43 -5.21 0.09 8.19
N GLN A 44 -6.32 0.03 8.94
CA GLN A 44 -6.65 1.03 9.95
C GLN A 44 -5.66 1.04 11.11
N THR A 45 -5.35 -0.15 11.66
CA THR A 45 -4.38 -0.28 12.77
C THR A 45 -3.02 0.30 12.39
N LEU A 46 -2.57 0.03 11.16
CA LEU A 46 -1.34 0.60 10.63
C LEU A 46 -1.45 2.11 10.38
N ALA A 47 -2.57 2.59 9.83
CA ALA A 47 -2.77 4.02 9.61
C ALA A 47 -2.78 4.82 10.92
N ASP A 48 -3.33 4.25 11.99
CA ASP A 48 -3.35 4.88 13.31
C ASP A 48 -1.97 4.92 13.95
N SER A 49 -1.10 3.93 13.68
CA SER A 49 0.30 3.98 14.13
C SER A 49 1.12 5.03 13.37
N ILE A 50 0.78 5.30 12.10
CA ILE A 50 1.39 6.37 11.29
C ILE A 50 1.02 7.74 11.84
N SER A 51 -0.27 8.00 12.07
CA SER A 51 -0.75 9.26 12.63
C SER A 51 -2.18 9.15 13.17
N GLN A 52 -2.39 9.72 14.36
CA GLN A 52 -3.71 9.84 14.99
C GLN A 52 -4.55 11.00 14.42
N ASP A 53 -3.95 11.88 13.60
CA ASP A 53 -4.69 12.96 12.96
C ASP A 53 -5.62 12.39 11.87
N LYS A 54 -6.92 12.62 12.00
CA LYS A 54 -7.94 12.18 11.04
C LYS A 54 -7.88 12.95 9.71
N LYS A 55 -7.26 14.12 9.70
CA LYS A 55 -7.09 14.95 8.48
C LYS A 55 -5.84 14.56 7.70
N ALA A 56 -4.85 13.97 8.36
CA ALA A 56 -3.62 13.51 7.73
C ALA A 56 -3.91 12.35 6.77
N ILE A 57 -3.39 12.44 5.55
CA ILE A 57 -3.45 11.34 4.58
C ILE A 57 -2.32 10.37 4.88
N LYS A 58 -2.67 9.18 5.35
CA LYS A 58 -1.73 8.10 5.67
C LYS A 58 -1.55 7.22 4.45
N VAL A 59 -0.30 6.99 4.08
CA VAL A 59 0.05 6.21 2.89
C VAL A 59 0.61 4.87 3.30
N VAL A 60 -0.11 3.82 2.92
CA VAL A 60 0.21 2.42 3.19
C VAL A 60 0.48 1.72 1.86
N GLY A 61 1.41 0.77 1.87
CA GLY A 61 1.67 -0.14 0.76
C GLY A 61 1.55 -1.57 1.22
N TYR A 62 1.30 -2.48 0.28
CA TYR A 62 1.45 -3.90 0.56
C TYR A 62 2.07 -4.67 -0.61
N HIS A 63 2.80 -5.72 -0.26
CA HIS A 63 3.21 -6.78 -1.18
C HIS A 63 2.43 -8.06 -0.90
N THR A 64 2.17 -8.84 -1.96
CA THR A 64 1.58 -10.19 -1.84
C THR A 64 2.64 -11.24 -2.14
N TYR A 65 2.83 -12.20 -1.25
CA TYR A 65 3.73 -13.32 -1.41
C TYR A 65 2.90 -14.59 -1.64
N LYS A 66 2.99 -15.18 -2.83
CA LYS A 66 2.18 -16.33 -3.23
C LYS A 66 3.00 -17.61 -3.21
N ALA A 67 2.41 -18.68 -2.65
CA ALA A 67 2.93 -20.03 -2.84
C ALA A 67 2.83 -20.44 -4.31
N GLN A 68 3.88 -21.07 -4.81
CA GLN A 68 3.98 -21.73 -6.11
C GLN A 68 4.04 -23.25 -5.96
N THR A 69 4.35 -23.75 -4.76
CA THR A 69 4.45 -25.19 -4.45
C THR A 69 3.69 -25.55 -3.18
N GLU A 70 3.41 -26.84 -2.99
CA GLU A 70 2.82 -27.35 -1.75
C GLU A 70 3.73 -27.13 -0.53
N GLU A 71 5.05 -27.25 -0.72
CA GLU A 71 6.04 -26.95 0.32
C GLU A 71 5.96 -25.47 0.74
N GLU A 72 5.84 -24.57 -0.21
CA GLU A 72 5.65 -23.14 0.05
C GLU A 72 4.33 -22.84 0.74
N THR A 73 3.27 -23.57 0.40
CA THR A 73 1.97 -23.49 1.07
C THR A 73 2.08 -23.89 2.55
N ALA A 74 2.81 -24.97 2.85
CA ALA A 74 3.10 -25.40 4.22
C ALA A 74 3.90 -24.34 4.99
N LYS A 75 4.96 -23.79 4.36
CA LYS A 75 5.75 -22.70 4.94
C LYS A 75 4.92 -21.47 5.29
N ILE A 76 3.97 -21.07 4.43
CA ILE A 76 3.07 -19.95 4.73
C ILE A 76 2.19 -20.24 5.95
N LYS A 77 1.67 -21.48 6.08
CA LYS A 77 0.87 -21.87 7.26
C LYS A 77 1.68 -21.85 8.54
N GLU A 78 2.93 -22.30 8.50
CA GLU A 78 3.85 -22.22 9.63
C GLU A 78 4.16 -20.75 10.00
N LEU A 79 4.46 -19.92 9.00
CA LEU A 79 4.67 -18.48 9.19
C LEU A 79 3.47 -17.81 9.84
N ALA A 80 2.24 -18.18 9.45
CA ALA A 80 1.02 -17.63 10.03
C ALA A 80 0.88 -17.89 11.55
N GLN A 81 1.49 -18.96 12.07
CA GLN A 81 1.42 -19.30 13.50
C GLN A 81 2.44 -18.53 14.34
N ILE A 82 3.55 -18.10 13.75
CA ILE A 82 4.67 -17.46 14.46
C ILE A 82 4.78 -15.96 14.20
N THR A 83 4.12 -15.45 13.17
CA THR A 83 4.25 -14.04 12.77
C THR A 83 3.23 -13.19 13.52
N GLU A 84 3.74 -12.20 14.25
CA GLU A 84 2.92 -11.23 14.96
C GLU A 84 2.86 -9.89 14.23
N ASN A 85 1.70 -9.25 14.32
CA ASN A 85 1.50 -7.88 13.85
C ASN A 85 2.21 -6.89 14.76
N THR A 86 2.76 -5.83 14.17
CA THR A 86 3.53 -4.79 14.86
C THR A 86 3.03 -3.40 14.49
N ALA A 87 3.45 -2.37 15.20
CA ALA A 87 3.08 -1.00 14.88
C ALA A 87 3.46 -0.59 13.44
N THR A 88 4.54 -1.13 12.87
CA THR A 88 5.03 -0.74 11.54
C THR A 88 4.76 -1.78 10.46
N ARG A 89 4.25 -2.96 10.82
CA ARG A 89 3.94 -4.03 9.86
C ARG A 89 2.70 -4.81 10.29
N GLN A 90 1.79 -4.98 9.34
CA GLN A 90 0.62 -5.82 9.51
C GLN A 90 0.65 -6.94 8.46
N TYR A 91 0.26 -8.14 8.87
CA TYR A 91 0.32 -9.35 8.09
C TYR A 91 -1.08 -9.93 7.95
N HIS A 92 -1.42 -10.33 6.73
CA HIS A 92 -2.61 -11.10 6.45
C HIS A 92 -2.21 -12.42 5.80
N PHE A 93 -2.63 -13.55 6.38
CA PHE A 93 -2.38 -14.89 5.85
C PHE A 93 -3.66 -15.48 5.32
N ALA A 94 -3.64 -16.00 4.08
CA ALA A 94 -4.74 -16.79 3.56
C ALA A 94 -4.83 -18.11 4.33
N GLY A 95 -6.04 -18.49 4.77
CA GLY A 95 -6.22 -19.68 5.62
C GLY A 95 -5.81 -20.99 4.96
N ASP A 96 -5.84 -21.06 3.63
CA ASP A 96 -5.38 -22.21 2.85
C ASP A 96 -3.86 -22.24 2.65
N GLY A 97 -3.13 -21.18 3.04
CA GLY A 97 -1.69 -21.03 2.84
C GLY A 97 -1.29 -20.58 1.44
N SER A 98 -2.24 -20.20 0.57
CA SER A 98 -1.95 -19.83 -0.83
C SER A 98 -1.13 -18.55 -0.96
N PHE A 99 -1.30 -17.61 -0.02
CA PHE A 99 -0.52 -16.38 0.02
C PHE A 99 -0.50 -15.74 1.41
N TYR A 100 0.39 -14.77 1.59
CA TYR A 100 0.26 -13.75 2.63
C TYR A 100 0.53 -12.35 2.07
N ARG A 101 0.01 -11.33 2.74
CA ARG A 101 0.28 -9.92 2.46
C ARG A 101 1.02 -9.28 3.61
N VAL A 102 1.96 -8.41 3.29
CA VAL A 102 2.66 -7.57 4.26
C VAL A 102 2.33 -6.12 3.96
N TYR A 103 1.69 -5.45 4.90
CA TYR A 103 1.33 -4.04 4.87
C TYR A 103 2.33 -3.23 5.67
N PHE A 104 2.74 -2.07 5.14
CA PHE A 104 3.71 -1.18 5.78
C PHE A 104 3.49 0.29 5.36
N PRO A 105 3.95 1.28 6.17
CA PRO A 105 3.90 2.68 5.79
C PRO A 105 4.84 2.96 4.62
N ILE A 106 4.40 3.76 3.65
CA ILE A 106 5.29 4.19 2.57
C ILE A 106 5.94 5.52 2.95
N ALA A 107 7.09 5.44 3.61
CA ALA A 107 7.90 6.60 4.01
C ALA A 107 8.76 7.13 2.84
N ASP A 108 9.01 8.44 2.81
CA ASP A 108 9.88 9.10 1.82
C ASP A 108 9.48 8.86 0.34
N ALA A 109 8.22 8.54 0.08
CA ALA A 109 7.70 8.35 -1.26
C ALA A 109 7.44 9.68 -1.96
N ILE A 110 7.40 9.61 -3.28
CA ILE A 110 6.93 10.66 -4.17
C ILE A 110 5.59 10.20 -4.71
N ILE A 111 4.54 10.94 -4.34
CA ILE A 111 3.18 10.71 -4.77
C ILE A 111 2.81 11.80 -5.76
N LYS A 112 2.43 11.41 -6.97
CA LYS A 112 1.91 12.33 -7.96
C LYS A 112 0.40 12.44 -7.79
N TYR A 113 -0.08 13.69 -7.77
CA TYR A 113 -1.50 14.03 -7.73
C TYR A 113 -1.71 15.16 -8.74
N GLU A 114 -2.51 14.91 -9.77
CA GLU A 114 -2.70 15.84 -10.89
C GLU A 114 -1.33 16.24 -11.51
N GLN A 115 -0.99 17.53 -11.49
CA GLN A 115 0.29 18.07 -11.99
C GLN A 115 1.33 18.30 -10.88
N ARG A 116 1.07 17.79 -9.66
CA ARG A 116 1.90 18.05 -8.47
C ARG A 116 2.63 16.79 -8.01
N ASN A 117 3.86 16.98 -7.56
CA ASN A 117 4.62 15.96 -6.84
C ASN A 117 4.57 16.29 -5.35
N LEU A 118 3.96 15.39 -4.60
CA LEU A 118 3.85 15.41 -3.15
C LEU A 118 4.83 14.39 -2.56
N SER A 119 5.17 14.53 -1.28
CA SER A 119 6.04 13.57 -0.60
C SER A 119 5.40 13.05 0.66
N THR A 120 5.67 11.80 1.01
CA THR A 120 5.40 11.32 2.36
C THR A 120 6.57 11.67 3.30
N ASP A 121 6.27 11.87 4.58
CA ASP A 121 7.28 11.99 5.63
C ASP A 121 7.90 10.63 5.99
N GLU A 122 8.74 10.61 7.03
CA GLU A 122 9.41 9.39 7.52
C GLU A 122 8.46 8.33 8.09
N LYS A 123 7.22 8.72 8.41
CA LYS A 123 6.18 7.84 8.97
C LYS A 123 5.18 7.40 7.92
N GLY A 124 5.16 8.01 6.74
CA GLY A 124 4.19 7.72 5.68
C GLY A 124 2.99 8.68 5.64
N VAL A 125 3.05 9.84 6.29
CA VAL A 125 2.03 10.90 6.14
C VAL A 125 2.32 11.71 4.89
N LEU A 126 1.32 11.88 4.02
CA LEU A 126 1.43 12.70 2.83
C LEU A 126 1.49 14.19 3.20
N ILE A 127 2.62 14.83 2.87
CA ILE A 127 2.84 16.25 3.05
C ILE A 127 2.26 16.98 1.83
N SER A 128 1.12 17.65 2.04
CA SER A 128 0.48 18.50 1.03
C SER A 128 0.10 19.85 1.63
N THR A 129 0.37 20.92 0.88
CA THR A 129 -0.05 22.29 1.25
C THR A 129 -1.49 22.61 0.84
N SER A 130 -2.12 21.74 0.03
CA SER A 130 -3.53 21.89 -0.35
C SER A 130 -4.32 20.62 -0.06
N SER A 131 -5.63 20.76 0.06
CA SER A 131 -6.53 19.62 0.22
C SER A 131 -6.46 18.68 -0.98
N ILE A 132 -6.54 17.38 -0.72
CA ILE A 132 -6.71 16.34 -1.73
C ILE A 132 -8.15 15.85 -1.66
N ALA A 133 -8.86 16.03 -2.76
CA ALA A 133 -10.28 15.69 -2.86
C ALA A 133 -10.47 14.19 -3.08
N ASP A 134 -9.65 13.59 -3.94
CA ASP A 134 -9.78 12.20 -4.37
C ASP A 134 -8.48 11.43 -4.13
N LEU A 135 -8.53 10.42 -3.26
CA LEU A 135 -7.38 9.57 -2.96
C LEU A 135 -7.13 8.50 -4.04
N THR A 136 -8.10 8.24 -4.91
CA THR A 136 -8.03 7.17 -5.94
C THR A 136 -7.19 7.55 -7.14
N VAL A 137 -6.83 8.83 -7.29
CA VAL A 137 -5.96 9.32 -8.38
C VAL A 137 -4.52 9.55 -7.92
N LEU A 138 -4.19 9.19 -6.68
CA LEU A 138 -2.81 9.28 -6.20
C LEU A 138 -1.95 8.22 -6.89
N GLU A 139 -0.85 8.63 -7.52
CA GLU A 139 0.10 7.72 -8.17
C GLU A 139 1.40 7.66 -7.38
N LEU A 140 1.83 6.46 -6.98
CA LEU A 140 3.17 6.25 -6.44
C LEU A 140 4.17 6.33 -7.60
N ALA A 141 5.00 7.38 -7.60
CA ALA A 141 5.90 7.72 -8.71
C ALA A 141 7.38 7.44 -8.41
N GLY A 142 7.77 7.41 -7.13
CA GLY A 142 9.16 7.14 -6.77
C GLY A 142 9.42 7.13 -5.27
N ARG A 143 10.70 6.96 -4.92
CA ARG A 143 11.23 7.11 -3.56
C ARG A 143 12.32 8.17 -3.54
N ARG A 144 12.34 9.02 -2.51
CA ARG A 144 13.47 9.90 -2.23
C ARG A 144 14.63 9.09 -1.66
N LEU A 145 15.83 9.32 -2.15
CA LEU A 145 17.03 8.73 -1.57
C LEU A 145 17.27 9.33 -0.17
N ARG A 146 17.34 8.47 0.86
CA ARG A 146 17.84 8.86 2.18
C ARG A 146 19.35 9.07 2.06
N LEU A 147 19.78 10.33 2.00
CA LEU A 147 21.20 10.70 2.01
C LEU A 147 21.73 10.62 3.45
N THR A 148 22.93 10.08 3.64
CA THR A 148 23.61 10.11 4.95
C THR A 148 24.01 11.55 5.32
N GLU A 149 24.27 11.82 6.60
CA GLU A 149 24.73 13.17 7.04
C GLU A 149 26.07 13.57 6.41
N GLU A 150 26.92 12.60 6.10
CA GLU A 150 28.19 12.79 5.39
C GLU A 150 27.94 13.18 3.94
N GLU A 151 27.06 12.44 3.25
CA GLU A 151 26.65 12.76 1.89
C GLU A 151 25.99 14.14 1.82
N LYS A 152 25.13 14.51 2.78
CA LYS A 152 24.50 15.84 2.85
C LYS A 152 25.52 16.97 2.98
N LYS A 153 26.63 16.76 3.70
CA LYS A 153 27.71 17.75 3.84
C LYS A 153 28.49 17.93 2.54
N GLU A 154 28.85 16.84 1.88
CA GLU A 154 29.53 16.87 0.58
C GLU A 154 28.64 17.47 -0.53
N LYS A 155 27.34 17.16 -0.46
CA LYS A 155 26.31 17.57 -1.42
C LYS A 155 25.87 19.04 -1.27
N LYS A 156 25.99 19.63 -0.07
CA LYS A 156 25.75 21.09 0.15
C LYS A 156 26.61 21.98 -0.76
N GLU A 157 27.78 21.50 -1.23
CA GLU A 157 28.65 22.25 -2.14
C GLU A 157 28.15 22.29 -3.60
N ARG A 158 27.14 21.49 -3.99
CA ARG A 158 26.63 21.44 -5.38
C ARG A 158 25.11 21.59 -5.44
N PRO A 159 24.56 22.80 -5.18
CA PRO A 159 23.14 23.00 -4.83
C PRO A 159 22.12 22.66 -5.93
N ILE A 160 22.54 22.54 -7.20
CA ILE A 160 21.62 22.57 -8.35
C ILE A 160 21.23 21.15 -8.83
N GLN A 161 21.88 20.07 -8.36
CA GLN A 161 21.62 18.70 -8.85
C GLN A 161 20.63 17.87 -7.99
N PHE A 162 20.11 18.38 -6.87
CA PHE A 162 19.25 17.61 -5.95
C PHE A 162 17.83 17.33 -6.42
N LEU A 163 17.34 18.07 -7.41
CA LEU A 163 15.98 17.90 -7.94
C LEU A 163 15.77 16.59 -8.74
N ARG A 164 16.79 15.73 -8.86
CA ARG A 164 16.75 14.49 -9.67
C ARG A 164 17.15 13.21 -8.91
N THR A 165 17.11 13.21 -7.57
CA THR A 165 17.44 12.01 -6.78
C THR A 165 16.19 11.21 -6.41
N THR A 166 15.41 10.87 -7.44
CA THR A 166 14.22 10.03 -7.30
C THR A 166 14.53 8.68 -7.90
N VAL A 167 14.38 7.61 -7.12
CA VAL A 167 14.37 6.26 -7.71
C VAL A 167 12.96 6.05 -8.25
N PRO A 168 12.76 6.03 -9.59
CA PRO A 168 11.45 5.75 -10.13
C PRO A 168 11.04 4.35 -9.70
N VAL A 169 9.80 4.22 -9.26
CA VAL A 169 9.18 2.92 -9.01
C VAL A 169 8.13 2.66 -10.08
N GLU A 170 7.75 1.40 -10.26
CA GLU A 170 6.63 1.07 -11.13
C GLU A 170 5.40 1.88 -10.67
N LYS A 171 4.74 2.57 -11.61
CA LYS A 171 3.60 3.42 -11.28
C LYS A 171 2.47 2.55 -10.73
N LYS A 172 2.04 2.85 -9.51
CA LYS A 172 0.87 2.23 -8.89
C LYS A 172 -0.13 3.30 -8.50
N THR A 173 -1.40 3.03 -8.72
CA THR A 173 -2.48 3.90 -8.30
C THR A 173 -2.94 3.52 -6.90
N GLY A 174 -3.15 4.53 -6.07
CA GLY A 174 -3.65 4.39 -4.72
C GLY A 174 -5.14 4.03 -4.74
N SER A 175 -5.56 3.31 -3.72
CA SER A 175 -6.96 3.00 -3.48
C SER A 175 -7.31 3.28 -2.02
N SER A 176 -8.58 3.53 -1.73
CA SER A 176 -9.07 3.52 -0.36
C SER A 176 -10.29 2.63 -0.29
N LEU A 177 -10.25 1.66 0.63
CA LEU A 177 -11.42 0.89 1.04
C LEU A 177 -12.14 1.53 2.24
N HIS A 178 -11.61 2.67 2.71
CA HIS A 178 -12.11 3.41 3.86
C HIS A 178 -12.84 4.65 3.36
N GLU A 179 -14.16 4.66 3.50
CA GLU A 179 -15.02 5.74 3.00
C GLU A 179 -14.77 7.06 3.73
N ASP A 180 -14.45 7.00 5.03
CA ASP A 180 -14.28 8.19 5.89
C ASP A 180 -12.84 8.46 6.32
N ASN A 181 -11.92 7.50 6.13
CA ASN A 181 -10.54 7.64 6.57
C ASN A 181 -9.64 8.05 5.43
N LYS A 182 -8.76 9.04 5.70
CA LYS A 182 -7.72 9.51 4.79
C LYS A 182 -6.58 8.49 4.69
N ILE A 183 -6.90 7.26 4.31
CA ILE A 183 -5.95 6.15 4.15
C ILE A 183 -5.84 5.85 2.66
N CYS A 184 -4.64 5.95 2.13
CA CYS A 184 -4.34 5.61 0.75
C CYS A 184 -3.46 4.37 0.73
N VAL A 185 -3.94 3.31 0.10
CA VAL A 185 -3.30 2.00 0.04
C VAL A 185 -2.85 1.69 -1.38
N PHE A 186 -1.57 1.36 -1.53
CA PHE A 186 -0.96 0.96 -2.79
C PHE A 186 -0.70 -0.54 -2.82
N ASN A 187 -1.22 -1.20 -3.86
CA ASN A 187 -0.79 -2.56 -4.21
C ASN A 187 0.55 -2.48 -4.93
N LEU A 188 1.61 -2.94 -4.27
CA LEU A 188 2.98 -2.88 -4.80
C LEU A 188 3.34 -4.14 -5.61
N GLY A 189 2.40 -5.05 -5.81
CA GLY A 189 2.56 -6.24 -6.63
C GLY A 189 3.00 -7.47 -5.86
N GLU A 190 3.24 -8.53 -6.63
CA GLU A 190 3.56 -9.87 -6.14
C GLU A 190 5.06 -10.05 -5.96
N ARG A 191 5.44 -10.86 -4.97
CA ARG A 191 6.82 -11.25 -4.67
C ARG A 191 6.92 -12.76 -4.48
N LYS A 192 8.12 -13.29 -4.69
CA LYS A 192 8.42 -14.69 -4.41
C LYS A 192 8.67 -14.87 -2.92
N LEU A 193 8.38 -16.06 -2.41
CA LEU A 193 8.74 -16.41 -1.04
C LEU A 193 10.27 -16.35 -0.88
N GLY A 194 10.73 -15.70 0.19
CA GLY A 194 12.14 -15.45 0.46
C GLY A 194 12.67 -14.12 -0.10
N ASP A 195 11.92 -13.43 -0.96
CA ASP A 195 12.29 -12.07 -1.35
C ASP A 195 12.30 -11.15 -0.11
N PRO A 196 13.29 -10.24 0.00
CA PRO A 196 13.31 -9.29 1.10
C PRO A 196 12.06 -8.41 1.05
N ILE A 197 11.51 -8.07 2.22
CA ILE A 197 10.40 -7.13 2.34
C ILE A 197 10.90 -5.75 1.91
N ALA A 198 10.30 -5.19 0.85
CA ALA A 198 10.67 -3.86 0.34
C ALA A 198 10.24 -2.73 1.28
N TRP A 199 10.85 -1.55 1.07
CA TRP A 199 10.68 -0.34 1.88
C TRP A 199 11.17 -0.49 3.33
N GLN A 200 12.36 -1.08 3.50
CA GLN A 200 13.22 -0.84 4.66
C GLN A 200 13.72 0.61 4.68
#